data_AF-A0A960G5Y0-F1
#
_entry.id   AF-A0A960G5Y0-F1
#
_cell.length_a   1.000
_cell.length_b   1.000
_cell.length_c   1.000
_cell.angle_alpha   90.00
_cell.angle_beta   90.00
_cell.angle_gamma   90.00
#
_symmetry.space_group_name_H-M   'P 1'
#
loop_
_entity.id
_entity.type
_entity.pdbx_description
1 polymer ?
#
loop_
_entity_poly.entity_id
_entity_poly.type
_entity_poly.pdbx_seq_one_letter_code
_entity_poly.pdbx_strand_id
1 'polypeptide(L)'
;FLPDQHLGRNTAVLKLGFSLDDCVVWDPLQPHGGLTLDQLRAARVILWKGHCSVHGRFSADVIDELRAAHPDITIVVHPECTHDVVLKADLIGSTEFIIKTIEAAAPGTSWAVGTELNLVKRLADAHPDKHIAFLDRNVCYCSTMNRIDLPHLVWALESLVDGVVVNQIEVDADTEHWAKAALQRMLDLPGKSHRD
;
A
#
# COMPACT_ATOMS: atom_id res chain seq x y z
N PHE A 1 -3.56 12.55 11.36
CA PHE A 1 -3.49 11.49 10.34
C PHE A 1 -3.88 10.18 11.01
N LEU A 2 -4.92 9.51 10.51
CA LEU A 2 -5.32 8.19 10.96
C LEU A 2 -4.97 7.22 9.83
N PRO A 3 -3.88 6.43 9.95
CA PRO A 3 -3.51 5.49 8.91
C PRO A 3 -4.58 4.40 8.78
N ASP A 4 -4.62 3.71 7.63
CA ASP A 4 -5.39 2.49 7.52
C ASP A 4 -4.90 1.44 8.53
N GLN A 5 -5.75 0.46 8.83
CA GLN A 5 -5.52 -0.44 9.94
C GLN A 5 -4.29 -1.34 9.75
N HIS A 6 -3.90 -1.67 8.53
CA HIS A 6 -2.80 -2.58 8.29
C HIS A 6 -1.49 -1.82 8.19
N LEU A 7 -1.40 -0.79 7.34
CA LEU A 7 -0.19 0.03 7.23
C LEU A 7 0.19 0.64 8.58
N GLY A 8 -0.80 1.21 9.28
CA GLY A 8 -0.58 1.84 10.58
C GLY A 8 -0.08 0.85 11.62
N ARG A 9 -0.71 -0.34 11.71
CA ARG A 9 -0.32 -1.40 12.64
C ARG A 9 1.07 -1.93 12.33
N ASN A 10 1.35 -2.26 11.07
CA ASN A 10 2.64 -2.81 10.66
C ASN A 10 3.76 -1.78 10.87
N THR A 11 3.50 -0.50 10.61
CA THR A 11 4.47 0.57 10.90
C THR A 11 4.70 0.73 12.40
N ALA A 12 3.64 0.75 13.21
CA ALA A 12 3.72 0.87 14.66
C ALA A 12 4.56 -0.26 15.28
N VAL A 13 4.28 -1.51 14.89
CA VAL A 13 4.96 -2.67 15.45
C VAL A 13 6.38 -2.83 14.91
N LEU A 14 6.55 -2.78 13.60
CA LEU A 14 7.82 -3.17 12.96
C LEU A 14 8.85 -2.05 12.88
N LYS A 15 8.41 -0.77 12.92
CA LYS A 15 9.31 0.39 12.78
C LYS A 15 9.38 1.26 14.03
N LEU A 16 8.30 1.34 14.82
CA LEU A 16 8.24 2.22 16.00
C LEU A 16 8.44 1.48 17.32
N GLY A 17 8.52 0.14 17.30
CA GLY A 17 8.75 -0.67 18.50
C GLY A 17 7.56 -0.76 19.44
N PHE A 18 6.35 -0.46 18.95
CA PHE A 18 5.12 -0.64 19.71
C PHE A 18 4.62 -2.09 19.65
N SER A 19 3.72 -2.43 20.56
CA SER A 19 3.00 -3.70 20.55
C SER A 19 1.66 -3.58 19.80
N LEU A 20 1.01 -4.71 19.55
CA LEU A 20 -0.34 -4.72 19.00
C LEU A 20 -1.36 -4.08 19.96
N ASP A 21 -1.13 -4.17 21.27
CA ASP A 21 -2.01 -3.63 22.30
C ASP A 21 -1.92 -2.10 22.42
N ASP A 22 -0.84 -1.49 21.92
CA ASP A 22 -0.69 -0.04 21.83
C ASP A 22 -1.56 0.59 20.71
N CYS A 23 -2.13 -0.26 19.85
CA CYS A 23 -2.92 0.15 18.69
C CYS A 23 -4.42 -0.13 18.92
N VAL A 24 -5.26 0.87 18.68
CA VAL A 24 -6.73 0.71 18.69
C VAL A 24 -7.30 0.98 17.31
N VAL A 25 -8.38 0.29 16.95
CA VAL A 25 -9.08 0.50 15.67
C VAL A 25 -10.32 1.34 15.89
N TRP A 26 -10.40 2.48 15.19
CA TRP A 26 -11.53 3.40 15.19
C TRP A 26 -12.49 3.06 14.05
N ASP A 27 -13.70 2.64 14.40
CA ASP A 27 -14.82 2.43 13.47
C ASP A 27 -15.67 3.71 13.31
N PRO A 28 -15.60 4.42 12.17
CA PRO A 28 -16.35 5.66 11.99
C PRO A 28 -17.88 5.48 12.01
N LEU A 29 -18.37 4.25 11.89
CA LEU A 29 -19.79 3.94 11.94
C LEU A 29 -20.31 3.78 13.38
N GLN A 30 -19.42 3.83 14.38
CA GLN A 30 -19.77 3.63 15.79
C GLN A 30 -19.48 4.88 16.62
N PRO A 31 -20.29 5.15 17.66
CA PRO A 31 -19.96 6.16 18.66
C PRO A 31 -18.56 5.92 19.23
N HIS A 32 -17.75 6.98 19.31
CA HIS A 32 -16.36 6.91 19.78
C HIS A 32 -15.49 5.85 19.08
N GLY A 33 -15.78 5.52 17.81
CA GLY A 33 -15.01 4.52 17.09
C GLY A 33 -15.27 3.08 17.53
N GLY A 34 -16.28 2.84 18.37
CA GLY A 34 -16.49 1.56 19.06
C GLY A 34 -15.56 1.35 20.26
N LEU A 35 -14.88 2.40 20.72
CA LEU A 35 -13.88 2.36 21.79
C LEU A 35 -14.38 3.09 23.05
N THR A 36 -13.91 2.65 24.20
CA THR A 36 -14.12 3.39 25.46
C THR A 36 -13.17 4.59 25.54
N LEU A 37 -13.53 5.60 26.34
CA LEU A 37 -12.66 6.76 26.57
C LEU A 37 -11.30 6.36 27.17
N ASP A 38 -11.26 5.30 27.97
CA ASP A 38 -10.01 4.82 28.58
C ASP A 38 -9.11 4.12 27.56
N GLN A 39 -9.69 3.36 26.62
CA GLN A 39 -8.94 2.81 25.48
C GLN A 39 -8.35 3.93 24.62
N LEU A 40 -9.12 4.98 24.34
CA LEU A 40 -8.64 6.12 23.54
C LEU A 40 -7.52 6.89 24.24
N ARG A 41 -7.58 7.02 25.57
CA ARG A 41 -6.53 7.68 26.36
C ARG A 41 -5.26 6.83 26.48
N ALA A 42 -5.40 5.52 26.53
CA ALA A 42 -4.27 4.59 26.63
C ALA A 42 -3.59 4.34 25.27
N ALA A 43 -4.33 4.45 24.17
CA ALA A 43 -3.81 4.17 22.83
C ALA A 43 -2.62 5.07 22.46
N ARG A 44 -1.57 4.44 21.92
CA ARG A 44 -0.45 5.16 21.29
C ARG A 44 -0.75 5.46 19.83
N VAL A 45 -1.45 4.55 19.16
CA VAL A 45 -1.80 4.66 17.75
C VAL A 45 -3.29 4.37 17.57
N ILE A 46 -4.00 5.31 16.93
CA ILE A 46 -5.38 5.11 16.51
C ILE A 46 -5.37 4.80 15.02
N LEU A 47 -5.92 3.63 14.67
CA LEU A 47 -5.98 3.09 13.33
C LEU A 47 -7.39 3.30 12.76
N TRP A 48 -7.50 3.81 11.54
CA TRP A 48 -8.80 3.89 10.88
C TRP A 48 -9.27 2.51 10.45
N LYS A 49 -10.55 2.17 10.69
CA LYS A 49 -11.17 0.94 10.18
C LYS A 49 -11.38 1.01 8.66
N GLY A 50 -10.28 0.97 7.94
CA GLY A 50 -10.18 0.87 6.50
C GLY A 50 -8.95 0.03 6.16
N HIS A 51 -8.98 -0.60 5.00
CA HIS A 51 -7.87 -1.35 4.45
C HIS A 51 -7.94 -1.34 2.92
N CYS A 52 -6.83 -1.61 2.28
CA CYS A 52 -6.81 -1.81 0.83
C CYS A 52 -7.38 -3.19 0.48
N SER A 53 -8.41 -3.21 -0.36
CA SER A 53 -9.05 -4.45 -0.82
C SER A 53 -8.15 -5.33 -1.70
N VAL A 54 -7.03 -4.79 -2.20
CA VAL A 54 -6.02 -5.55 -2.94
C VAL A 54 -5.09 -6.25 -1.95
N HIS A 55 -4.46 -5.47 -1.04
CA HIS A 55 -3.50 -6.00 -0.08
C HIS A 55 -4.10 -6.90 1.00
N GLY A 56 -5.39 -6.72 1.32
CA GLY A 56 -6.11 -7.59 2.27
C GLY A 56 -6.46 -8.98 1.74
N ARG A 57 -6.16 -9.30 0.47
CA ARG A 57 -6.45 -10.61 -0.14
C ARG A 57 -5.30 -11.60 0.01
N PHE A 58 -4.07 -11.09 0.12
CA PHE A 58 -2.92 -11.94 0.35
C PHE A 58 -3.10 -12.68 1.67
N SER A 59 -2.67 -13.93 1.68
CA SER A 59 -2.90 -14.81 2.80
C SER A 59 -1.64 -15.58 3.15
N ALA A 60 -1.43 -15.76 4.45
CA ALA A 60 -0.23 -16.35 4.99
C ALA A 60 -0.03 -17.83 4.58
N ASP A 61 -1.08 -18.53 4.17
CA ASP A 61 -1.03 -19.90 3.63
C ASP A 61 -0.42 -19.94 2.23
N VAL A 62 -0.67 -18.95 1.38
CA VAL A 62 -0.09 -18.91 0.03
C VAL A 62 1.42 -18.72 0.09
N ILE A 63 1.91 -17.96 1.08
CA ILE A 63 3.34 -17.85 1.37
C ILE A 63 3.93 -19.22 1.72
N ASP A 64 3.28 -19.98 2.59
CA ASP A 64 3.77 -21.30 3.01
C ASP A 64 3.81 -22.28 1.84
N GLU A 65 2.77 -22.28 1.00
CA GLU A 65 2.70 -23.12 -0.20
C GLU A 65 3.79 -22.77 -1.21
N LEU A 66 4.02 -21.48 -1.46
CA LEU A 66 5.09 -21.03 -2.37
C LEU A 66 6.46 -21.41 -1.86
N ARG A 67 6.73 -21.29 -0.55
CA ARG A 67 7.99 -21.74 0.04
C ARG A 67 8.16 -23.26 -0.03
N ALA A 68 7.08 -24.02 0.11
CA ALA A 68 7.12 -25.48 -0.04
C ALA A 68 7.41 -25.90 -1.49
N ALA A 69 6.88 -25.18 -2.48
CA ALA A 69 7.11 -25.44 -3.89
C ALA A 69 8.47 -24.91 -4.41
N HIS A 70 8.90 -23.75 -3.88
CA HIS A 70 10.09 -23.02 -4.29
C HIS A 70 10.87 -22.56 -3.05
N PRO A 71 11.74 -23.41 -2.47
CA PRO A 71 12.45 -23.09 -1.23
C PRO A 71 13.33 -21.83 -1.29
N ASP A 72 13.85 -21.50 -2.49
CA ASP A 72 14.73 -20.35 -2.71
C ASP A 72 13.96 -19.05 -3.08
N ILE A 73 12.63 -19.05 -3.02
CA ILE A 73 11.82 -17.87 -3.38
C ILE A 73 11.92 -16.79 -2.29
N THR A 74 12.23 -15.57 -2.70
CA THR A 74 12.20 -14.40 -1.82
C THR A 74 10.84 -13.71 -1.91
N ILE A 75 10.21 -13.45 -0.76
CA ILE A 75 8.88 -12.88 -0.67
C ILE A 75 8.97 -11.41 -0.27
N VAL A 76 8.45 -10.52 -1.12
CA VAL A 76 8.40 -9.09 -0.86
C VAL A 76 6.97 -8.58 -0.92
N VAL A 77 6.51 -7.87 0.12
CA VAL A 77 5.12 -7.41 0.23
C VAL A 77 5.01 -5.92 0.57
N HIS A 78 3.87 -5.34 0.22
CA HIS A 78 3.50 -4.01 0.65
C HIS A 78 3.07 -4.01 2.14
N PRO A 79 3.42 -2.97 2.93
CA PRO A 79 3.04 -2.90 4.35
C PRO A 79 1.53 -2.74 4.62
N GLU A 80 0.70 -2.56 3.58
CA GLU A 80 -0.77 -2.59 3.70
C GLU A 80 -1.34 -4.02 3.80
N CYS A 81 -0.52 -5.05 3.58
CA CYS A 81 -0.94 -6.44 3.79
C CYS A 81 -1.28 -6.70 5.26
N THR A 82 -2.08 -7.72 5.53
CA THR A 82 -2.41 -8.13 6.90
C THR A 82 -1.15 -8.47 7.70
N HIS A 83 -1.22 -8.33 9.02
CA HIS A 83 -0.02 -8.42 9.87
C HIS A 83 0.65 -9.81 9.78
N ASP A 84 -0.15 -10.86 9.68
CA ASP A 84 0.29 -12.24 9.50
C ASP A 84 1.04 -12.47 8.17
N VAL A 85 0.59 -11.86 7.07
CA VAL A 85 1.29 -11.89 5.77
C VAL A 85 2.62 -11.17 5.87
N VAL A 86 2.62 -9.99 6.48
CA VAL A 86 3.83 -9.17 6.64
C VAL A 86 4.88 -9.89 7.49
N LEU A 87 4.47 -10.55 8.58
CA LEU A 87 5.39 -11.31 9.43
C LEU A 87 6.03 -12.52 8.72
N LYS A 88 5.41 -13.04 7.66
CA LYS A 88 5.95 -14.14 6.87
C LYS A 88 6.80 -13.71 5.69
N ALA A 89 6.71 -12.46 5.25
CA ALA A 89 7.49 -11.94 4.13
C ALA A 89 8.97 -11.73 4.52
N ASP A 90 9.86 -11.87 3.54
CA ASP A 90 11.30 -11.63 3.73
C ASP A 90 11.60 -10.13 3.72
N LEU A 91 10.88 -9.38 2.87
CA LEU A 91 11.07 -7.95 2.68
C LEU A 91 9.72 -7.22 2.66
N ILE A 92 9.70 -6.01 3.23
CA ILE A 92 8.48 -5.21 3.40
C ILE A 92 8.76 -3.77 3.02
N GLY A 93 8.01 -3.22 2.07
CA GLY A 93 8.21 -1.83 1.67
C GLY A 93 7.18 -1.29 0.69
N SER A 94 7.29 0.01 0.39
CA SER A 94 6.47 0.67 -0.62
C SER A 94 6.72 0.09 -2.01
N THR A 95 5.87 0.41 -2.97
CA THR A 95 6.08 0.05 -4.39
C THR A 95 7.47 0.46 -4.90
N GLU A 96 7.95 1.64 -4.53
CA GLU A 96 9.30 2.13 -4.85
C GLU A 96 10.40 1.25 -4.27
N PHE A 97 10.25 0.80 -3.02
CA PHE A 97 11.19 -0.12 -2.39
C PHE A 97 11.22 -1.45 -3.14
N ILE A 98 10.04 -2.01 -3.47
CA ILE A 98 9.91 -3.26 -4.22
C ILE A 98 10.61 -3.16 -5.58
N ILE A 99 10.38 -2.08 -6.32
CA ILE A 99 11.02 -1.83 -7.62
C ILE A 99 12.54 -1.85 -7.48
N LYS A 100 13.09 -1.04 -6.56
CA LYS A 100 14.55 -0.96 -6.33
C LYS A 100 15.15 -2.29 -5.89
N THR A 101 14.46 -3.03 -5.03
CA THR A 101 14.92 -4.35 -4.59
C THR A 101 15.03 -5.33 -5.76
N ILE A 102 14.03 -5.37 -6.64
CA ILE A 102 14.01 -6.28 -7.78
C ILE A 102 15.01 -5.85 -8.86
N GLU A 103 15.14 -4.55 -9.12
CA GLU A 103 16.13 -4.00 -10.06
C GLU A 103 17.57 -4.30 -9.61
N ALA A 104 17.84 -4.21 -8.31
CA ALA A 104 19.16 -4.50 -7.74
C ALA A 104 19.45 -6.00 -7.54
N ALA A 105 18.45 -6.88 -7.72
CA ALA A 105 18.61 -8.31 -7.54
C ALA A 105 19.49 -8.94 -8.63
N ALA A 106 20.24 -9.99 -8.28
CA ALA A 106 21.04 -10.73 -9.24
C ALA A 106 20.15 -11.50 -10.25
N PRO A 107 20.63 -11.72 -11.49
CA PRO A 107 19.97 -12.61 -12.44
C PRO A 107 19.78 -14.03 -11.87
N GLY A 108 18.69 -14.71 -12.26
CA GLY A 108 18.36 -16.06 -11.80
C GLY A 108 17.70 -16.14 -10.42
N THR A 109 17.49 -15.00 -9.75
CA THR A 109 16.76 -14.95 -8.48
C THR A 109 15.26 -15.15 -8.67
N SER A 110 14.59 -15.66 -7.64
CA SER A 110 13.16 -15.97 -7.64
C SER A 110 12.42 -15.13 -6.61
N TRP A 111 11.32 -14.50 -7.02
CA TRP A 111 10.59 -13.50 -6.26
C TRP A 111 9.09 -13.75 -6.29
N ALA A 112 8.44 -13.67 -5.13
CA ALA A 112 6.99 -13.51 -5.03
C ALA A 112 6.65 -12.13 -4.50
N VAL A 113 5.84 -11.37 -5.25
CA VAL A 113 5.56 -9.96 -4.98
C VAL A 113 4.10 -9.76 -4.59
N GLY A 114 3.86 -9.29 -3.37
CA GLY A 114 2.55 -8.97 -2.81
C GLY A 114 2.22 -7.49 -2.90
N THR A 115 1.81 -7.02 -4.08
CA THR A 115 1.33 -5.64 -4.32
C THR A 115 0.29 -5.61 -5.44
N GLU A 116 0.10 -4.50 -6.15
CA GLU A 116 -0.80 -4.42 -7.30
C GLU A 116 -0.25 -5.20 -8.52
N LEU A 117 -1.11 -5.97 -9.20
CA LEU A 117 -0.72 -6.91 -10.25
C LEU A 117 -0.01 -6.25 -11.45
N ASN A 118 -0.48 -5.10 -11.94
CA ASN A 118 0.11 -4.45 -13.10
C ASN A 118 1.56 -4.05 -12.82
N LEU A 119 1.88 -3.66 -11.58
CA LEU A 119 3.27 -3.43 -11.17
C LEU A 119 4.09 -4.72 -11.27
N VAL A 120 3.58 -5.84 -10.75
CA VAL A 120 4.29 -7.14 -10.78
C VAL A 120 4.52 -7.62 -12.21
N LYS A 121 3.50 -7.52 -13.09
CA LYS A 121 3.63 -7.86 -14.52
C LYS A 121 4.69 -7.01 -15.20
N ARG A 122 4.65 -5.69 -14.99
CA ARG A 122 5.65 -4.77 -15.55
C ARG A 122 7.07 -5.13 -15.11
N LEU A 123 7.26 -5.53 -13.85
CA LEU A 123 8.56 -5.95 -13.34
C LEU A 123 9.02 -7.28 -13.95
N ALA A 124 8.11 -8.24 -14.10
CA ALA A 124 8.39 -9.51 -14.77
C ALA A 124 8.79 -9.31 -16.24
N ASP A 125 8.09 -8.42 -16.96
CA ASP A 125 8.38 -8.10 -18.37
C ASP A 125 9.71 -7.34 -18.52
N ALA A 126 10.05 -6.46 -17.57
CA ALA A 126 11.29 -5.69 -17.58
C ALA A 126 12.54 -6.51 -17.18
N HIS A 127 12.35 -7.59 -16.41
CA HIS A 127 13.43 -8.43 -15.89
C HIS A 127 13.20 -9.92 -16.20
N PRO A 128 13.22 -10.33 -17.48
CA PRO A 128 13.02 -11.73 -17.87
C PRO A 128 14.15 -12.65 -17.40
N ASP A 129 15.27 -12.08 -16.94
CA ASP A 129 16.39 -12.78 -16.31
C ASP A 129 16.10 -13.26 -14.88
N LYS A 130 14.97 -12.84 -14.29
CA LYS A 130 14.54 -13.18 -12.92
C LYS A 130 13.17 -13.86 -12.97
N HIS A 131 12.92 -14.76 -12.04
CA HIS A 131 11.58 -15.30 -11.85
C HIS A 131 10.79 -14.37 -10.94
N ILE A 132 9.77 -13.71 -11.46
CA ILE A 132 8.92 -12.78 -10.70
C ILE A 132 7.47 -13.25 -10.81
N ALA A 133 6.91 -13.66 -9.67
CA ALA A 133 5.56 -14.18 -9.56
C ALA A 133 4.69 -13.28 -8.68
N PHE A 134 3.38 -13.28 -8.95
CA PHE A 134 2.39 -12.64 -8.11
C PHE A 134 2.09 -13.49 -6.87
N LEU A 135 1.94 -12.87 -5.70
CA LEU A 135 1.80 -13.57 -4.43
C LEU A 135 0.41 -14.23 -4.19
N ASP A 136 -0.58 -14.01 -5.04
CA ASP A 136 -1.93 -14.61 -4.87
C ASP A 136 -2.20 -15.67 -5.95
N ARG A 137 -3.00 -16.68 -5.58
CA ARG A 137 -3.55 -17.70 -6.50
C ARG A 137 -4.47 -17.07 -7.54
N ASN A 138 -5.18 -16.02 -7.14
CA ASN A 138 -6.19 -15.36 -7.96
C ASN A 138 -5.68 -14.01 -8.46
N VAL A 139 -5.90 -13.77 -9.74
CA VAL A 139 -5.61 -12.47 -10.33
C VAL A 139 -6.66 -11.47 -9.84
N CYS A 140 -6.25 -10.47 -9.05
CA CYS A 140 -7.11 -9.39 -8.62
C CYS A 140 -6.51 -8.04 -9.03
N TYR A 141 -7.32 -7.25 -9.73
CA TYR A 141 -6.97 -5.90 -10.13
C TYR A 141 -7.51 -4.89 -9.13
N CYS A 142 -6.81 -3.77 -8.97
CA CYS A 142 -7.39 -2.60 -8.32
C CYS A 142 -8.49 -2.01 -9.22
N SER A 143 -9.75 -2.29 -8.90
CA SER A 143 -10.90 -1.93 -9.74
C SER A 143 -11.06 -0.42 -9.94
N THR A 144 -10.57 0.40 -9.01
CA THR A 144 -10.58 1.86 -9.11
C THR A 144 -9.44 2.38 -9.98
N MET A 145 -8.24 1.81 -9.88
CA MET A 145 -7.12 2.15 -10.79
C MET A 145 -7.44 1.81 -12.24
N ASN A 146 -8.05 0.64 -12.47
CA ASN A 146 -8.44 0.19 -13.81
C ASN A 146 -9.61 0.96 -14.43
N ARG A 147 -10.16 1.98 -13.75
CA ARG A 147 -11.10 2.93 -14.38
C ARG A 147 -10.39 3.93 -15.29
N ILE A 148 -9.07 4.05 -15.19
CA ILE A 148 -8.26 4.84 -16.09
C ILE A 148 -7.87 3.97 -17.27
N ASP A 149 -8.33 4.32 -18.47
CA ASP A 149 -8.03 3.63 -19.72
C ASP A 149 -7.70 4.63 -20.84
N LEU A 150 -7.22 4.09 -21.97
CA LEU A 150 -6.84 4.92 -23.12
C LEU A 150 -8.04 5.68 -23.72
N PRO A 151 -9.23 5.09 -23.94
CA PRO A 151 -10.39 5.82 -24.43
C PRO A 151 -10.76 7.03 -23.57
N HIS A 152 -10.83 6.90 -22.25
CA HIS A 152 -11.18 8.01 -21.36
C HIS A 152 -10.07 9.07 -21.31
N LEU A 153 -8.80 8.66 -21.40
CA LEU A 153 -7.69 9.59 -21.52
C LEU A 153 -7.77 10.41 -22.81
N VAL A 154 -7.98 9.75 -23.95
CA VAL A 154 -8.14 10.42 -25.25
C VAL A 154 -9.30 11.40 -25.21
N TRP A 155 -10.47 10.95 -24.73
CA TRP A 155 -11.64 11.81 -24.59
C TRP A 155 -11.38 13.05 -23.71
N ALA A 156 -10.69 12.89 -22.58
CA ALA A 156 -10.35 14.01 -21.71
C ALA A 156 -9.40 15.00 -22.42
N LEU A 157 -8.43 14.51 -23.19
CA LEU A 157 -7.49 15.35 -23.94
C LEU A 157 -8.17 16.07 -25.12
N GLU A 158 -9.01 15.39 -25.88
CA GLU A 158 -9.78 15.99 -26.99
C GLU A 158 -10.74 17.07 -26.48
N SER A 159 -11.43 16.81 -25.36
CA SER A 159 -12.30 17.79 -24.71
C SER A 159 -11.54 19.08 -24.37
N LEU A 160 -10.31 18.94 -23.85
CA LEU A 160 -9.46 20.10 -23.53
C LEU A 160 -9.03 20.88 -24.79
N VAL A 161 -8.74 20.19 -25.90
CA VAL A 161 -8.42 20.84 -27.19
C VAL A 161 -9.61 21.64 -27.71
N ASP A 162 -10.83 21.12 -27.52
CA ASP A 162 -12.08 21.80 -27.87
C ASP A 162 -12.48 22.92 -26.88
N GLY A 163 -11.65 23.19 -25.87
CA GLY A 163 -11.89 24.22 -24.85
C GLY A 163 -12.87 23.80 -23.76
N VAL A 164 -13.21 22.52 -23.65
CA VAL A 164 -14.11 21.95 -22.65
C VAL A 164 -13.31 21.28 -21.54
N VAL A 165 -13.43 21.79 -20.31
CA VAL A 165 -12.81 21.15 -19.13
C VAL A 165 -13.77 20.10 -18.57
N VAL A 166 -13.33 18.84 -18.56
CA VAL A 166 -14.08 17.71 -18.02
C VAL A 166 -13.47 17.23 -16.71
N ASN A 167 -14.31 16.83 -15.74
CA ASN A 167 -13.89 16.25 -14.47
C ASN A 167 -12.85 17.07 -13.69
N GLN A 168 -12.96 18.41 -13.72
CA GLN A 168 -12.10 19.29 -12.94
C GLN A 168 -12.24 18.96 -11.45
N ILE A 169 -11.11 18.66 -10.81
CA ILE A 169 -11.08 18.41 -9.37
C ILE A 169 -11.02 19.76 -8.67
N GLU A 170 -12.06 20.10 -7.93
CA GLU A 170 -12.12 21.27 -7.07
C GLU A 170 -12.28 20.83 -5.61
N VAL A 171 -11.62 21.55 -4.72
CA VAL A 171 -11.65 21.31 -3.28
C VAL A 171 -12.02 22.64 -2.63
N ASP A 172 -12.91 22.62 -1.64
CA ASP A 172 -13.30 23.85 -0.94
C ASP A 172 -12.12 24.43 -0.15
N ALA A 173 -12.16 25.74 0.09
CA ALA A 173 -11.03 26.48 0.66
C ALA A 173 -10.63 26.01 2.07
N ASP A 174 -11.59 25.55 2.89
CA ASP A 174 -11.30 25.08 4.25
C ASP A 174 -10.61 23.71 4.20
N THR A 175 -11.15 22.77 3.41
CA THR A 175 -10.51 21.47 3.18
C THR A 175 -9.11 21.63 2.59
N GLU A 176 -8.94 22.48 1.58
CA GLU A 176 -7.65 22.76 0.96
C GLU A 176 -6.63 23.28 1.98
N HIS A 177 -7.02 24.26 2.80
CA HIS A 177 -6.16 24.86 3.82
C HIS A 177 -5.64 23.81 4.80
N TRP A 178 -6.52 23.01 5.40
CA TRP A 178 -6.14 22.03 6.41
C TRP A 178 -5.41 20.82 5.81
N ALA A 179 -5.78 20.37 4.62
CA ALA A 179 -5.08 19.30 3.91
C ALA A 179 -3.64 19.72 3.57
N LYS A 180 -3.44 20.95 3.07
CA LYS A 180 -2.10 21.50 2.79
C LYS A 180 -1.27 21.63 4.06
N ALA A 181 -1.85 22.11 5.16
CA ALA A 181 -1.15 22.21 6.43
C ALA A 181 -0.67 20.83 6.94
N ALA A 182 -1.50 19.80 6.81
CA ALA A 182 -1.12 18.43 7.17
C ALA A 182 -0.02 17.87 6.26
N LEU A 183 -0.15 18.07 4.94
CA LEU A 183 0.84 17.63 3.95
C LEU A 183 2.19 18.33 4.14
N GLN A 184 2.19 19.65 4.34
CA GLN A 184 3.41 20.42 4.56
C GLN A 184 4.16 19.93 5.80
N ARG A 185 3.45 19.73 6.92
CA ARG A 185 4.05 19.16 8.13
C ARG A 185 4.67 17.78 7.90
N MET A 186 4.07 16.94 7.05
CA MET A 186 4.65 15.65 6.69
C MET A 186 5.95 15.81 5.88
N LEU A 187 5.98 16.76 4.94
CA LEU A 187 7.14 17.03 4.09
C LEU A 187 8.28 17.73 4.84
N ASP A 188 7.97 18.52 5.87
CA ASP A 188 8.95 19.20 6.72
C ASP A 188 9.66 18.25 7.69
N LEU A 189 9.15 17.03 7.90
CA LEU A 189 9.80 16.05 8.76
C LEU A 189 11.11 15.56 8.11
N PRO A 190 12.18 15.39 8.90
CA PRO A 190 13.44 14.86 8.38
C PRO A 190 13.27 13.42 7.90
N GLY A 191 13.58 13.17 6.64
CA GLY A 191 13.59 11.85 6.01
C GLY A 191 14.39 11.90 4.71
N LYS A 192 14.98 10.77 4.30
CA LYS A 192 15.65 10.68 3.00
C LYS A 192 14.60 10.81 1.90
N SER A 193 14.56 11.95 1.22
CA SER A 193 13.74 12.14 0.03
C SER A 193 14.51 11.63 -1.21
N HIS A 194 13.83 11.47 -2.34
CA HIS A 194 14.51 11.18 -3.61
C HIS A 194 15.43 12.33 -4.09
N ARG A 195 15.44 13.47 -3.39
CA ARG A 195 16.32 14.61 -3.64
C ARG A 195 17.59 14.59 -2.78
N ASP A 196 17.67 13.69 -1.80
CA ASP A 196 18.82 13.47 -0.91
C ASP A 196 19.57 12.18 -1.29
#